data_AF-A0A518CQN9-F1
#
_entry.id   AF-A0A518CQN9-F1
#
_cell.length_a   1.000
_cell.length_b   1.000
_cell.length_c   1.000
_cell.angle_alpha   90.00
_cell.angle_beta   90.00
_cell.angle_gamma   90.00
#
_symmetry.space_group_name_H-M   'P 1'
#
loop_
_entity.id
_entity.type
_entity.pdbx_description
1 polymer ?
#
loop_
_entity_poly.entity_id
_entity_poly.type
_entity_poly.pdbx_seq_one_letter_code
_entity_poly.pdbx_strand_id
1 'polypeptide(L)' 'MLLETPYGVLVNLSRVDAISVEKTNVVIAFIGGEKIPLYKGTEAECRDYFNNLMALLRTKQTLGEVHKI' A
#
# COMPACT_ATOMS: atom_id res chain seq x y z
N MET A 1 6.11 8.69 2.75
CA MET A 1 6.25 7.59 3.74
C MET A 1 6.89 6.44 3.00
N LEU A 2 7.95 5.84 3.54
CA LEU A 2 8.60 4.69 2.91
C LEU A 2 8.10 3.41 3.58
N LEU A 3 7.71 2.45 2.76
CA LEU A 3 7.36 1.08 3.15
C LEU A 3 8.44 0.16 2.60
N GLU A 4 9.11 -0.56 3.49
CA GLU A 4 10.01 -1.65 3.08
C GLU A 4 9.19 -2.90 2.81
N THR A 5 9.31 -3.44 1.60
CA THR A 5 8.64 -4.68 1.24
C THR A 5 9.50 -5.88 1.67
N PRO A 6 8.91 -7.08 1.83
CA PRO A 6 9.65 -8.32 2.07
C PRO A 6 10.65 -8.67 0.94
N TYR A 7 10.60 -7.95 -0.18
CA TYR A 7 11.50 -8.12 -1.32
C TYR A 7 12.70 -7.15 -1.28
N GLY A 8 12.87 -6.39 -0.20
CA GLY A 8 13.95 -5.40 -0.06
C GLY A 8 13.74 -4.13 -0.89
N VAL A 9 12.50 -3.87 -1.34
CA VAL A 9 12.16 -2.67 -2.11
C VAL A 9 11.56 -1.61 -1.18
N LEU A 10 12.07 -0.39 -1.25
CA LEU A 10 11.49 0.75 -0.55
C LEU A 10 10.46 1.44 -1.44
N VAL A 11 9.20 1.42 -0.99
CA VAL A 11 8.05 1.98 -1.71
C VAL A 11 7.62 3.29 -1.08
N ASN A 12 7.61 4.37 -1.86
CA ASN A 12 7.08 5.65 -1.39
C ASN A 12 5.56 5.68 -1.50
N LEU A 13 4.89 5.39 -0.37
CA LEU A 13 3.44 5.35 -0.24
C LEU A 13 2.75 6.69 -0.56
N SER A 14 3.48 7.81 -0.56
CA SER A 14 2.94 9.12 -0.97
C SER A 14 2.76 9.26 -2.48
N ARG A 15 3.31 8.34 -3.27
CA ARG A 15 3.21 8.30 -4.74
C ARG A 15 2.35 7.13 -5.24
N VAL A 16 1.71 6.40 -4.34
CA VAL A 16 0.87 5.26 -4.69
C VAL A 16 -0.46 5.78 -5.20
N ASP A 17 -0.78 5.43 -6.44
CA ASP A 17 -2.03 5.78 -7.12
C ASP A 17 -3.17 4.86 -6.67
N ALA A 18 -2.88 3.56 -6.56
CA ALA A 18 -3.84 2.53 -6.17
C ALA A 18 -3.13 1.33 -5.55
N ILE A 19 -3.88 0.54 -4.78
CA ILE A 19 -3.44 -0.76 -4.26
C ILE A 19 -4.48 -1.79 -4.68
N SER A 20 -4.04 -2.98 -5.07
CA SER A 20 -4.91 -4.10 -5.42
C SER A 20 -4.38 -5.42 -4.86
N VAL A 21 -5.27 -6.40 -4.72
CA VAL A 21 -4.93 -7.79 -4.42
C VAL A 21 -5.21 -8.62 -5.67
N GLU A 22 -4.16 -9.16 -6.29
CA GLU A 22 -4.29 -10.02 -7.47
C GLU A 22 -4.69 -11.46 -7.08
N LYS A 23 -5.30 -12.19 -8.03
CA LYS A 23 -5.77 -13.59 -7.83
C LYS A 23 -4.67 -14.57 -7.40
N THR A 24 -3.40 -14.20 -7.57
CA THR A 24 -2.22 -14.96 -7.15
C THR A 24 -1.85 -14.76 -5.68
N ASN A 25 -2.73 -14.12 -4.89
CA ASN A 25 -2.50 -13.71 -3.51
C ASN A 25 -1.25 -12.84 -3.39
N VAL A 26 -1.21 -11.79 -4.20
CA VAL A 26 -0.16 -10.77 -4.18
C VAL A 26 -0.81 -9.41 -4.01
N VAL A 27 -0.36 -8.65 -3.01
CA VAL A 27 -0.72 -7.25 -2.85
C VAL A 27 0.23 -6.42 -3.71
N ILE A 28 -0.33 -5.59 -4.58
CA ILE A 28 0.42 -4.73 -5.50
C ILE A 28 0.06 -3.27 -5.27
N ALA A 29 1.07 -2.39 -5.35
CA ALA A 29 0.89 -0.94 -5.48
C ALA A 29 1.08 -0.53 -6.94
N PHE A 30 0.29 0.44 -7.38
CA PHE A 30 0.46 1.12 -8.65
C PHE A 30 1.13 2.48 -8.39
N ILE A 31 2.28 2.73 -9.01
CA ILE A 31 3.00 4.00 -8.92
C ILE A 31 3.40 4.43 -10.32
N GLY A 32 2.81 5.52 -10.82
CA GLY A 32 3.13 6.04 -12.16
C GLY A 32 2.84 5.04 -13.28
N GLY A 33 1.85 4.17 -13.09
CA GLY A 33 1.51 3.09 -14.02
C GLY A 33 2.33 1.80 -13.85
N GLU A 34 3.35 1.79 -13.00
CA GLU A 34 4.13 0.58 -12.70
C GLU A 34 3.48 -0.23 -11.57
N LYS A 35 3.52 -1.56 -11.70
CA LYS A 35 3.07 -2.50 -10.67
C LYS A 35 4.24 -2.89 -9.77
N ILE A 36 4.16 -2.54 -8.49
CA ILE A 36 5.16 -2.90 -7.48
C ILE A 36 4.57 -3.93 -6.52
N PRO A 37 5.11 -5.16 -6.44
CA PRO A 37 4.67 -6.14 -5.46
C PRO A 37 5.06 -5.72 -4.05
N LEU A 38 4.09 -5.68 -3.15
CA LEU A 38 4.27 -5.30 -1.75
C LEU A 38 4.35 -6.51 -0.81
N TYR A 39 3.54 -7.53 -1.08
CA TYR A 39 3.42 -8.70 -0.22
C TYR A 39 2.83 -9.88 -0.99
N LYS A 40 3.20 -11.12 -0.63
CA LYS A 40 2.62 -12.36 -1.16
C LYS A 40 2.38 -13.32 -0.01
N GLY A 41 1.21 -13.95 0.03
CA GLY A 41 0.84 -14.89 1.08
C GLY A 41 -0.41 -15.67 0.72
N THR A 42 -1.18 -16.06 1.72
CA THR A 42 -2.54 -16.58 1.59
C THR A 42 -3.53 -15.45 1.30
N GLU A 43 -4.74 -15.80 0.87
CA GLU A 43 -5.80 -14.81 0.62
C GLU A 43 -6.12 -13.99 1.88
N ALA A 44 -6.18 -14.66 3.05
CA ALA A 44 -6.43 -14.02 4.34
C ALA A 44 -5.32 -13.02 4.70
N GLU A 45 -4.05 -13.43 4.59
CA GLU A 45 -2.92 -12.55 4.87
C GLU A 45 -2.87 -11.35 3.92
N CYS A 46 -3.16 -11.55 2.63
CA CYS A 46 -3.20 -10.47 1.66
C CYS A 46 -4.31 -9.47 1.95
N ARG A 47 -5.48 -9.96 2.38
CA ARG A 47 -6.62 -9.13 2.78
C ARG A 47 -6.30 -8.30 4.02
N ASP A 48 -5.69 -8.91 5.02
CA ASP A 48 -5.28 -8.23 6.25
C ASP A 48 -4.22 -7.17 5.98
N TYR A 49 -3.20 -7.53 5.19
CA TYR A 49 -2.15 -6.59 4.76
C TYR A 49 -2.74 -5.40 3.99
N PHE A 50 -3.65 -5.67 3.03
CA PHE A 50 -4.33 -4.63 2.27
C PHE A 50 -5.13 -3.69 3.18
N ASN A 51 -5.94 -4.22 4.09
CA ASN A 51 -6.76 -3.43 5.00
C ASN A 51 -5.91 -2.54 5.92
N ASN A 52 -4.82 -3.10 6.48
CA ASN A 52 -3.88 -2.33 7.30
C ASN A 52 -3.23 -1.20 6.50
N LEU A 53 -2.80 -1.48 5.26
CA LEU A 53 -2.20 -0.47 4.38
C LEU A 53 -3.19 0.63 4.01
N MET A 54 -4.44 0.29 3.70
CA MET A 54 -5.49 1.26 3.43
C MET A 54 -5.84 2.12 4.66
N ALA A 55 -5.84 1.53 5.86
CA ALA A 55 -6.05 2.28 7.11
C ALA A 55 -4.91 3.28 7.37
N LEU A 56 -3.66 2.87 7.13
CA LEU A 56 -2.48 3.73 7.22
C LEU A 56 -2.52 4.89 6.22
N LEU A 57 -3.00 4.65 5.00
CA LEU A 57 -3.15 5.72 4.00
C LEU A 57 -4.27 6.70 4.36
N ARG A 58 -5.40 6.21 4.85
CA ARG A 58 -6.54 7.05 5.27
C ARG A 58 -6.21 7.95 6.44
N THR A 59 -5.55 7.42 7.48
CA THR A 59 -5.11 8.21 8.64
C THR A 59 -4.18 9.37 8.24
N LYS A 60 -3.43 9.25 7.14
CA LYS A 60 -2.62 10.36 6.60
C LYS A 60 -3.40 11.42 5.85
N GLN A 61 -4.44 11.05 5.10
CA GLN A 61 -5.29 12.05 4.45
C GLN A 61 -5.95 12.95 5.49
N THR A 62 -6.42 12.36 6.60
CA THR A 62 -6.99 13.13 7.72
C THR A 62 -5.96 14.06 8.37
N LEU A 63 -4.72 13.63 8.57
CA LEU A 63 -3.66 14.48 9.15
C LEU A 63 -3.15 15.57 8.19
N GLY A 64 -3.18 15.32 6.87
CA GLY A 64 -2.82 16.30 5.85
C GLY A 64 -3.88 17.39 5.63
N GLU A 65 -5.15 17.08 5.91
CA GLU A 65 -6.24 18.05 5.91
C GLU A 65 -6.26 18.91 7.19
N VAL A 66 -5.84 18.36 8.33
CA VAL A 66 -5.82 19.09 9.62
C VAL A 66 -4.76 20.22 9.65
N HIS A 67 -3.74 20.20 8.80
CA HIS A 67 -2.71 21.26 8.73
C HIS A 67 -3.05 22.43 7.76
N LYS A 68 -4.27 22.50 7.22
CA LYS A 68 -4.75 23.64 6.41
C LYS A 68 -5.74 24.53 7.17
N ILE A 69 -5.41 24.93 8.39
CA ILE A 69 -6.14 25.96 9.15
C ILE A 69 -5.17 27.05 9.56
#